data_AF-A0A6J5ED15-F1
#
_entry.id   AF-A0A6J5ED15-F1
#
_cell.length_a   1.000
_cell.length_b   1.000
_cell.length_c   1.000
_cell.angle_alpha   90.00
_cell.angle_beta   90.00
_cell.angle_gamma   90.00
#
_symmetry.space_group_name_H-M   'P 1'
#
loop_
_entity.id
_entity.type
_entity.pdbx_description
1 polymer ?
#
loop_
_entity_poly.entity_id
_entity_poly.type
_entity_poly.pdbx_seq_one_letter_code
_entity_poly.pdbx_strand_id
1 'polypeptide(L)'
;MTDLSKLGRLALSAAMRGGTEGWGIHGSSRDHIRYSEPLERRRGRRRRCYCGCGNPVTHRGMANGVCLTQACELGITRWVRTGDVKPMRTHP
;
A
#
# COMPACT_ATOMS: atom_id res chain seq x y z
N MET A 1 -1.61 -22.17 -2.72
CA MET A 1 -2.52 -21.32 -3.51
C MET A 1 -3.24 -20.39 -2.54
N THR A 2 -3.24 -19.08 -2.78
CA THR A 2 -3.88 -18.11 -1.87
C THR A 2 -5.39 -18.26 -1.88
N ASP A 3 -5.99 -18.28 -0.69
CA ASP A 3 -7.45 -18.29 -0.51
C ASP A 3 -8.01 -16.88 -0.76
N LEU A 4 -8.58 -16.67 -1.95
CA LEU A 4 -9.13 -15.39 -2.39
C LEU A 4 -10.31 -14.89 -1.54
N SER A 5 -11.06 -15.81 -0.92
CA SER A 5 -12.25 -15.46 -0.13
C SER A 5 -11.93 -14.65 1.13
N LYS A 6 -10.68 -14.73 1.60
CA LYS A 6 -10.19 -14.05 2.80
C LYS A 6 -9.53 -12.71 2.52
N LEU A 7 -9.41 -12.32 1.25
CA LEU A 7 -8.76 -11.06 0.88
C LEU A 7 -9.72 -9.88 1.04
N GLY A 8 -9.19 -8.76 1.54
CA GLY A 8 -9.90 -7.48 1.48
C GLY A 8 -10.20 -7.09 0.03
N ARG A 9 -11.24 -6.29 -0.20
CA ARG A 9 -11.72 -5.90 -1.55
C ARG A 9 -10.61 -5.42 -2.50
N LEU A 10 -9.68 -4.61 -2.00
CA LEU A 10 -8.59 -4.06 -2.81
C LEU A 10 -7.51 -5.10 -3.11
N ALA A 11 -7.18 -5.96 -2.14
CA ALA A 11 -6.30 -7.10 -2.33
C ALA A 11 -6.89 -8.09 -3.35
N LEU A 12 -8.18 -8.40 -3.24
CA LEU A 12 -8.89 -9.26 -4.18
C LEU A 12 -8.85 -8.69 -5.60
N SER A 13 -9.13 -7.40 -5.77
CA SER A 13 -9.04 -6.73 -7.08
C SER A 13 -7.62 -6.78 -7.65
N ALA A 14 -6.60 -6.57 -6.82
CA ALA A 14 -5.21 -6.67 -7.25
C ALA A 14 -4.85 -8.11 -7.68
N ALA A 15 -5.28 -9.12 -6.92
CA ALA A 15 -5.09 -10.54 -7.24
C ALA A 15 -5.80 -10.94 -8.55
N MET A 16 -7.03 -10.48 -8.77
CA MET A 16 -7.79 -10.77 -9.99
C MET A 16 -7.19 -10.12 -11.24
N ARG A 17 -6.51 -8.97 -11.10
CA ARG A 17 -5.92 -8.22 -12.22
C ARG A 17 -4.46 -8.58 -12.48
N GLY A 18 -3.71 -8.95 -11.45
CA GLY A 18 -2.27 -9.20 -11.50
C GLY A 18 -1.85 -10.65 -11.23
N GLY A 19 -2.81 -11.55 -10.98
CA GLY A 19 -2.53 -12.93 -10.59
C GLY A 19 -2.20 -13.11 -9.11
N THR A 20 -1.95 -14.36 -8.72
CA THR A 20 -1.63 -14.75 -7.34
C THR A 20 -0.30 -15.51 -7.21
N GLU A 21 0.54 -15.47 -8.24
CA GLU A 21 1.86 -16.10 -8.20
C GLU A 21 2.73 -15.46 -7.12
N GLY A 22 3.24 -16.28 -6.19
CA GLY A 22 4.05 -15.81 -5.07
C GLY A 22 3.35 -14.84 -4.11
N TRP A 23 2.02 -14.78 -4.12
CA TRP A 23 1.24 -13.88 -3.29
C TRP A 23 1.55 -14.06 -1.80
N GLY A 24 1.87 -12.95 -1.12
CA GLY A 24 2.28 -12.93 0.28
C GLY A 24 3.73 -13.35 0.53
N ILE A 25 4.46 -13.78 -0.50
CA ILE A 25 5.87 -14.21 -0.40
C ILE A 25 6.78 -13.10 -0.91
N HIS A 26 6.50 -12.53 -2.09
CA HIS A 26 7.28 -11.43 -2.66
C HIS A 26 6.37 -10.39 -3.31
N GLY A 27 6.77 -9.12 -3.27
CA GLY A 27 6.03 -8.03 -3.88
C GLY A 27 6.97 -7.04 -4.55
N SER A 28 6.57 -6.59 -5.74
CA SER A 28 7.29 -5.57 -6.52
C SER A 28 6.32 -4.45 -6.87
N SER A 29 6.69 -3.21 -6.57
CA SER A 29 5.88 -2.02 -6.93
C SER A 29 5.84 -1.75 -8.43
N ARG A 30 6.80 -2.33 -9.17
CA ARG A 30 6.93 -2.24 -10.62
C ARG A 30 6.10 -3.30 -11.33
N ASP A 31 6.16 -4.54 -10.85
CA ASP A 31 5.64 -5.70 -11.59
C ASP A 31 4.24 -6.13 -11.10
N HIS A 32 3.87 -5.79 -9.87
CA HIS A 32 2.58 -6.17 -9.30
C HIS A 32 1.66 -4.97 -9.11
N ILE A 33 0.35 -5.26 -9.12
CA ILE A 33 -0.67 -4.24 -8.88
C ILE A 33 -0.53 -3.71 -7.45
N ARG A 34 -0.29 -2.39 -7.34
CA ARG A 34 -0.26 -1.67 -6.07
C ARG A 34 -1.68 -1.44 -5.58
N TYR A 35 -1.88 -1.59 -4.28
CA TYR A 35 -3.15 -1.30 -3.63
C TYR A 35 -2.94 -0.80 -2.19
N SER A 36 -3.99 -0.20 -1.61
CA SER A 36 -3.96 0.34 -0.26
C SER A 36 -4.71 -0.56 0.71
N GLU A 37 -4.26 -0.61 1.96
CA GLU A 37 -5.02 -1.21 3.07
C GLU A 37 -4.88 -0.36 4.34
N PRO A 38 -5.92 -0.34 5.19
CA PRO A 38 -5.82 0.33 6.48
C PRO A 38 -4.81 -0.39 7.39
N LEU A 39 -4.04 0.39 8.15
CA LEU A 39 -3.17 -0.14 9.18
C LEU A 39 -3.97 -0.32 10.47
N GLU A 40 -3.85 -1.50 11.07
CA GLU A 40 -4.47 -1.81 12.35
C GLU A 40 -4.06 -0.80 13.45
N ARG A 41 -5.00 -0.51 14.35
CA ARG A 41 -4.76 0.41 15.46
C ARG A 41 -4.03 -0.31 16.58
N ARG A 42 -2.70 -0.22 16.58
CA ARG A 42 -1.87 -0.65 17.72
C ARG A 42 -1.99 0.31 18.90
N ARG A 43 -1.81 -0.21 20.12
CA ARG A 43 -1.66 0.60 21.34
C ARG A 43 -0.40 1.47 21.25
N GLY A 44 -0.45 2.68 21.79
CA GLY A 44 0.67 3.63 21.78
C GLY A 44 0.73 4.54 20.54
N ARG A 45 1.83 5.30 20.43
CA ARG A 45 1.98 6.35 19.41
C ARG A 45 2.29 5.75 18.03
N ARG A 46 1.52 6.17 17.02
CA ARG A 46 1.81 5.91 15.61
C ARG A 46 2.96 6.79 15.13
N ARG A 47 3.80 6.25 14.22
CA ARG A 47 4.85 7.03 13.56
C ARG A 47 4.23 8.18 12.76
N ARG A 48 4.97 9.29 12.61
CA ARG A 48 4.55 10.39 11.72
C ARG A 48 4.72 9.97 10.26
N CYS A 49 3.84 10.46 9.40
CA CYS A 49 3.86 10.20 7.96
C CYS A 49 5.11 10.81 7.31
N TYR A 50 5.81 10.02 6.50
CA TYR A 50 6.95 10.52 5.73
C TYR A 50 6.55 11.23 4.41
N CYS A 51 5.25 11.26 4.10
CA CYS A 51 4.68 12.08 3.03
C CYS A 51 4.81 13.59 3.25
N GLY A 52 5.16 14.02 4.47
CA GLY A 52 5.37 15.43 4.84
C GLY A 52 4.19 16.09 5.56
N CYS A 53 3.04 15.43 5.69
CA CYS A 53 1.85 16.05 6.32
C CYS A 53 1.90 16.11 7.86
N GLY A 54 2.87 15.49 8.51
CA GLY A 54 2.99 15.45 9.97
C GLY A 54 1.98 14.56 10.72
N ASN A 55 0.91 14.12 10.05
CA ASN A 55 -0.11 13.24 10.62
C ASN A 55 0.42 11.81 10.87
N PRO A 56 -0.26 11.01 11.70
CA PRO A 56 0.09 9.60 11.89
C PRO A 56 0.01 8.77 10.59
N VAL A 57 0.84 7.72 10.52
CA VAL A 57 0.71 6.66 9.50
C VAL A 57 -0.59 5.87 9.75
N THR A 58 -1.45 5.77 8.74
CA THR A 58 -2.77 5.14 8.84
C THR A 58 -3.00 4.01 7.84
N HIS A 59 -2.19 3.93 6.78
CA HIS A 59 -2.37 2.98 5.68
C HIS A 59 -1.05 2.33 5.28
N ARG A 60 -1.15 1.14 4.70
CA ARG A 60 -0.06 0.42 4.06
C ARG A 60 -0.26 0.37 2.55
N GLY A 61 0.82 0.57 1.81
CA GLY A 61 0.91 0.34 0.38
C GLY A 61 1.38 -1.09 0.14
N MET A 62 0.52 -1.87 -0.47
CA MET A 62 0.68 -3.30 -0.69
C MET A 62 0.92 -3.59 -2.16
N ALA A 63 1.63 -4.68 -2.44
CA ALA A 63 1.72 -5.29 -3.75
C ALA A 63 1.88 -6.80 -3.58
N ASN A 64 1.11 -7.58 -4.33
CA ASN A 64 1.14 -9.06 -4.25
C ASN A 64 1.03 -9.62 -2.82
N GLY A 65 0.14 -9.08 -1.98
CA GLY A 65 0.02 -9.51 -0.58
C GLY A 65 1.11 -9.01 0.36
N VAL A 66 2.13 -8.28 -0.11
CA VAL A 66 3.28 -7.82 0.68
C VAL A 66 3.23 -6.31 0.90
N CYS A 67 3.49 -5.87 2.13
CA CYS A 67 3.59 -4.46 2.49
C CYS A 67 4.94 -3.89 2.04
N LEU A 68 4.93 -2.93 1.10
CA LEU A 68 6.13 -2.28 0.62
C LEU A 68 6.36 -0.90 1.25
N THR A 69 5.29 -0.24 1.70
CA THR A 69 5.40 1.10 2.29
C THR A 69 4.23 1.47 3.20
N GLN A 70 4.35 2.52 4.01
CA GLN A 70 3.28 2.94 4.94
C GLN A 70 3.17 4.46 5.10
N ALA A 71 2.00 5.06 4.88
CA ALA A 71 1.84 6.51 4.99
C ALA A 71 0.45 6.87 5.56
N CYS A 72 0.12 8.16 5.57
CA CYS A 72 -1.29 8.54 5.68
C CYS A 72 -2.05 8.06 4.43
N GLU A 73 -3.38 8.09 4.50
CA GLU A 73 -4.25 7.69 3.39
C GLU A 73 -3.85 8.37 2.07
N LEU A 74 -3.74 9.69 2.06
CA LEU A 74 -3.37 10.46 0.86
C LEU A 74 -2.00 10.05 0.30
N GLY A 75 -1.02 9.80 1.19
CA GLY A 75 0.32 9.37 0.78
C GLY A 75 0.31 7.99 0.13
N ILE A 76 -0.46 7.05 0.67
CA ILE A 76 -0.61 5.71 0.07
C ILE A 76 -1.41 5.77 -1.23
N THR A 77 -2.49 6.56 -1.30
CA THR A 77 -3.25 6.75 -2.54
C THR A 77 -2.36 7.30 -3.66
N ARG A 78 -1.48 8.26 -3.34
CA ARG A 78 -0.47 8.77 -4.29
C ARG A 78 0.51 7.67 -4.71
N TRP A 79 1.01 6.88 -3.74
CA TRP A 79 1.93 5.79 -4.01
C TRP A 79 1.32 4.71 -4.91
N VAL A 80 0.06 4.34 -4.69
CA VAL A 80 -0.66 3.38 -5.54
C VAL A 80 -0.71 3.87 -6.99
N ARG A 81 -0.93 5.16 -7.21
CA ARG A 81 -1.01 5.75 -8.54
C ARG A 81 0.36 5.98 -9.20
N THR A 82 1.33 6.47 -8.45
CA THR A 82 2.58 7.06 -9.02
C THR A 82 3.84 6.29 -8.67
N GLY A 83 3.84 5.55 -7.57
CA GLY A 83 5.01 4.85 -7.04
C GLY A 83 5.73 5.65 -5.99
N ASP A 84 5.33 6.91 -5.80
CA ASP A 84 5.87 7.84 -4.83
C ASP A 84 4.82 8.31 -3.84
N VAL A 85 5.25 8.47 -2.60
CA VAL A 85 4.38 8.87 -1.49
C VAL A 85 4.44 10.37 -1.29
N LYS A 86 5.59 10.97 -1.60
CA LYS A 86 5.78 12.41 -1.59
C LYS A 86 5.09 13.00 -2.82
N PRO A 87 4.54 14.22 -2.72
CA PRO A 87 4.12 14.93 -3.91
C PRO A 87 5.33 15.10 -4.83
N MET A 88 5.17 14.79 -6.12
CA MET A 88 6.16 15.17 -7.11
C MET A 88 6.29 16.69 -7.05
N ARG A 89 7.52 17.18 -6.90
CA ARG A 89 7.78 18.61 -7.06
C ARG A 89 7.61 18.91 -8.54
N THR A 90 6.51 19.57 -8.91
CA THR A 90 6.48 20.33 -10.15
C THR A 90 7.51 21.44 -9.96
N HIS A 91 8.71 21.26 -10.51
CA HIS A 91 9.66 22.36 -10.62
C HIS A 91 8.97 23.47 -11.45
N PRO A 92 9.06 24.75 -11.04
CA PRO A 92 8.75 25.85 -11.93
C PRO A 92 9.72 25.88 -13.11
#